data_AF-A0A183NSH8-F1
#
_entry.id   AF-A0A183NSH8-F1
#
_cell.length_a   1.000
_cell.length_b   1.000
_cell.length_c   1.000
_cell.angle_alpha   90.00
_cell.angle_beta   90.00
_cell.angle_gamma   90.00
#
_symmetry.space_group_name_H-M   'P 1'
#
loop_
_entity.id
_entity.type
_entity.pdbx_description
1 polymer ?
#
loop_
_entity_poly.entity_id
_entity_poly.type
_entity_poly.pdbx_seq_one_letter_code
_entity_poly.pdbx_strand_id
1 'polypeptide(L)' 'MKVAISSTHAIERKLLCISDNMFVHNNSKHGRRIRRTDSIDGGKSSFYDYQ' A
#
# COMPACT_ATOMS: atom_id res chain seq x y z
N MET A 1 6.09 -9.18 -5.76
CA MET A 1 6.87 -8.84 -6.96
C MET A 1 8.35 -8.83 -6.60
N LYS A 2 9.23 -9.06 -7.57
CA LYS A 2 10.68 -8.81 -7.45
C LYS A 2 11.14 -8.09 -8.71
N VAL A 3 12.23 -7.35 -8.62
CA VAL A 3 12.89 -6.75 -9.79
C VAL A 3 14.19 -7.50 -10.04
N ALA A 4 14.42 -7.86 -11.31
CA ALA A 4 15.64 -8.45 -11.78
C ALA A 4 16.32 -7.49 -12.75
N ILE A 5 17.66 -7.47 -12.72
CA ILE A 5 18.46 -6.71 -13.68
C ILE A 5 19.23 -7.69 -14.56
N SER A 6 19.19 -7.49 -15.87
CA SER A 6 19.90 -8.29 -16.87
C SER A 6 20.43 -7.38 -17.97
N SER A 7 21.57 -7.75 -18.55
CA SER A 7 22.09 -7.10 -19.78
C SER A 7 21.44 -7.65 -21.05
N THR A 8 20.49 -8.59 -20.92
CA THR A 8 19.73 -9.17 -22.03
C THR A 8 18.24 -9.24 -21.66
N HIS A 9 17.37 -9.32 -22.66
CA HIS A 9 15.91 -9.35 -22.44
C HIS A 9 15.40 -10.68 -21.84
N ALA A 10 16.22 -11.74 -21.82
CA ALA A 10 15.80 -13.06 -21.35
C ALA A 10 15.99 -13.20 -19.84
N ILE A 11 14.87 -13.26 -19.11
CA ILE A 11 14.85 -13.32 -17.64
C ILE A 11 15.18 -14.70 -17.05
N GLU A 12 15.19 -15.75 -17.87
CA GLU A 12 15.47 -17.14 -17.47
C GLU A 12 16.97 -17.47 -17.47
N ARG A 13 17.81 -16.55 -17.98
CA ARG A 13 19.26 -16.75 -18.11
C ARG A 13 20.00 -16.06 -16.95
N LYS A 14 21.27 -15.72 -17.18
CA LYS A 14 22.14 -15.09 -16.20
C LYS A 14 21.65 -13.68 -15.87
N LEU A 15 21.04 -13.54 -14.70
CA LEU A 15 20.70 -12.26 -14.10
C LEU A 15 21.93 -11.66 -13.41
N LEU A 16 22.02 -10.34 -13.38
CA LEU A 16 23.09 -9.62 -12.66
C LEU A 16 22.76 -9.53 -11.17
N CYS A 17 21.50 -9.28 -10.84
CA CYS A 17 20.99 -9.30 -9.48
C CYS A 17 19.46 -9.44 -9.46
N ILE A 18 18.93 -9.80 -8.29
CA ILE A 18 17.51 -9.87 -7.99
C ILE A 18 17.30 -9.13 -6.66
N SER A 19 16.31 -8.24 -6.60
CA SER A 19 15.95 -7.53 -5.37
C SER A 19 15.26 -8.44 -4.35
N ASP A 20 15.13 -7.93 -3.13
CA ASP A 20 14.16 -8.47 -2.17
C ASP A 20 12.72 -8.38 -2.69
N ASN A 21 11.82 -9.04 -1.97
CA ASN A 21 10.40 -9.00 -2.25
C ASN A 21 9.82 -7.59 -2.10
N MET A 22 9.00 -7.21 -3.07
CA MET A 22 8.17 -6.01 -3.01
C MET A 22 6.69 -6.40 -3.03
N PHE A 23 5.92 -5.83 -2.11
CA PHE A 23 4.47 -5.96 -2.06
C PHE A 23 3.83 -4.75 -2.75
N VAL A 24 3.25 -4.95 -3.93
CA VAL A 24 2.58 -3.88 -4.66
C VAL A 24 1.13 -3.84 -4.22
N HIS A 25 0.70 -2.70 -3.67
CA HIS A 25 -0.67 -2.50 -3.19
C HIS A 25 -1.16 -1.10 -3.57
N ASN A 26 -2.41 -0.96 -3.97
CA ASN A 26 -3.09 0.33 -4.07
C ASN A 26 -4.08 0.49 -2.91
N ASN A 27 -3.56 0.36 -1.69
CA ASN A 27 -4.33 0.47 -0.47
C ASN A 27 -3.70 1.52 0.44
N SER A 28 -4.40 2.63 0.67
CA SER A 28 -3.94 3.72 1.53
C SER A 28 -3.82 3.35 3.01
N LYS A 29 -4.29 2.16 3.40
CA LYS A 29 -4.24 1.62 4.76
C LYS A 29 -3.21 0.50 4.94
N HIS A 30 -2.38 0.21 3.94
CA HIS A 30 -1.35 -0.83 4.11
C HIS A 30 -0.41 -0.50 5.29
N GLY A 31 -0.12 -1.49 6.13
CA GLY A 31 0.72 -1.32 7.33
C GLY A 31 0.07 -0.53 8.47
N ARG A 32 -1.13 0.02 8.30
CA ARG A 32 -1.82 0.75 9.38
C ARG A 32 -2.35 -0.25 10.41
N ARG A 33 -1.86 -0.14 11.64
CA ARG A 33 -2.55 -0.74 12.80
C ARG A 33 -3.90 -0.06 12.97
N ILE A 34 -4.96 -0.84 13.22
CA ILE A 34 -6.28 -0.32 13.56
C ILE A 34 -6.15 0.65 14.75
N ARG A 35 -6.59 1.89 14.56
CA ARG A 35 -6.90 2.78 15.68
C ARG A 35 -8.30 2.42 16.14
N ARG A 36 -8.50 2.16 17.43
CA ARG A 36 -9.85 2.04 18.01
C ARG A 36 -10.56 3.35 17.69
N THR A 37 -11.64 3.29 16.91
CA THR A 37 -12.55 4.41 16.78
C THR A 37 -13.32 4.49 18.09
N ASP A 38 -12.77 5.20 19.06
CA ASP A 38 -13.54 5.59 20.22
C ASP A 38 -14.59 6.58 19.68
N SER A 39 -15.87 6.18 19.68
CA SER A 39 -16.99 6.92 19.07
C SER A 39 -17.35 8.23 19.78
N ILE A 40 -16.37 8.98 20.31
CA ILE A 40 -16.64 10.09 21.23
C ILE A 40 -16.07 11.45 20.80
N ASP A 41 -15.19 11.55 19.81
CA ASP A 41 -14.64 12.87 19.43
C ASP A 41 -14.63 13.14 17.92
N GLY A 42 -15.55 14.02 17.50
CA GLY A 42 -15.28 14.99 16.44
C GLY A 42 -15.94 14.73 15.08
N GLY A 43 -17.24 15.05 14.97
CA GLY A 43 -17.93 15.06 13.68
C GLY A 43 -19.32 15.69 13.71
N LYS A 44 -19.46 16.87 14.32
CA LYS A 44 -20.57 17.78 13.98
C LYS A 44 -20.47 18.14 12.50
N SER A 45 -21.29 17.56 11.63
CA SER A 45 -21.80 18.14 10.37
C SER A 45 -22.51 17.07 9.53
N SER A 46 -23.84 17.01 9.62
CA SER A 46 -24.76 16.53 8.56
C SER A 46 -26.20 16.42 9.06
N PHE A 47 -26.43 16.50 10.38
CA PHE A 47 -27.78 16.45 10.96
C PHE A 47 -28.40 17.83 11.27
N TYR A 48 -27.65 18.93 11.14
CA TYR A 48 -28.16 20.30 11.34
C TYR A 48 -28.18 21.17 10.06
N ASP A 49 -27.85 20.61 8.89
CA ASP A 49 -27.87 21.36 7.62
C ASP A 49 -29.21 21.28 6.86
N TYR A 50 -30.26 20.79 7.53
CA TYR A 50 -31.65 20.75 7.00
C TYR A 50 -32.64 21.41 7.96
N GLN A 51 -32.28 22.54 8.57
CA GLN A 51 -33.24 23.45 9.20
C GLN A 51 -32.84 24.91 9.02
#